data_AF-A0A7G9P3I3-F1
#
_entry.id   AF-A0A7G9P3I3-F1
#
_cell.length_a   1.000
_cell.length_b   1.000
_cell.length_c   1.000
_cell.angle_alpha   90.00
_cell.angle_beta   90.00
_cell.angle_gamma   90.00
#
_symmetry.space_group_name_H-M   'P 1'
#
loop_
_entity.id
_entity.type
_entity.pdbx_description
1 polymer ?
#
loop_
_entity_poly.entity_id
_entity_poly.type
_entity_poly.pdbx_seq_one_letter_code
_entity_poly.pdbx_strand_id
1 'polypeptide(L)'
;MIRCTLGAGLLMLAACGDGSSTTAGGWKQADESKLTAAQKLQRDIAVDAQIAMGKQLMKKLNTTLATQGPAETINVCKLEAPDIAQGVSITESLAIGRTSFKLRNPANAPPPWASAYVKQRVEQPTFLTNHDGRFAALLPIRMQAICLNCHGDRDKLAPNVTAALASQYPQDQATGFALDDLRGWFWVEVPAQ
;
A
#
# COMPACT_ATOMS: atom_id res chain seq x y z
N MET A 1 56.85 -9.99 -38.65
CA MET A 1 57.47 -9.95 -37.31
C MET A 1 56.35 -9.99 -36.28
N ILE A 2 56.39 -11.03 -35.46
CA ILE A 2 55.47 -11.31 -34.36
C ILE A 2 55.78 -10.33 -33.22
N ARG A 3 54.78 -9.59 -32.72
CA ARG A 3 54.82 -9.05 -31.35
C ARG A 3 53.49 -9.34 -30.68
N CYS A 4 53.56 -10.40 -29.89
CA CYS A 4 52.65 -10.76 -28.83
C CYS A 4 52.95 -9.84 -27.63
N THR A 5 51.94 -9.18 -27.07
CA THR A 5 52.01 -8.61 -25.71
C THR A 5 50.73 -8.96 -24.96
N LEU A 6 50.91 -9.85 -23.99
CA LEU A 6 50.14 -10.00 -22.75
C LEU A 6 49.83 -8.60 -22.18
N GLY A 7 48.68 -8.28 -21.61
CA GLY A 7 47.87 -9.04 -20.69
C GLY A 7 47.72 -8.19 -19.42
N ALA A 8 46.50 -7.75 -19.13
CA ALA A 8 46.10 -7.23 -17.83
C ALA A 8 44.59 -7.43 -17.71
N GLY A 9 44.20 -8.61 -17.24
CA GLY A 9 42.81 -8.91 -16.90
C GLY A 9 42.40 -8.08 -15.70
N LEU A 10 41.47 -7.15 -15.91
CA LEU A 10 40.77 -6.48 -14.83
C LEU A 10 39.68 -7.44 -14.33
N LEU A 11 40.00 -8.15 -13.25
CA LEU A 11 39.06 -8.95 -12.47
C LEU A 11 37.99 -8.00 -11.89
N MET A 12 36.85 -7.88 -12.55
CA MET A 12 35.65 -7.31 -11.91
C MET A 12 35.11 -8.34 -10.94
N LEU A 13 35.38 -8.14 -9.65
CA LEU A 13 34.70 -8.81 -8.55
C LEU A 13 33.22 -8.44 -8.63
N ALA A 14 32.42 -9.35 -9.18
CA ALA A 14 30.97 -9.33 -9.04
C ALA A 14 30.65 -9.57 -7.56
N ALA A 15 30.39 -8.49 -6.83
CA ALA A 15 29.82 -8.55 -5.50
C ALA A 15 28.36 -8.98 -5.63
N CYS A 16 28.10 -10.28 -5.45
CA CYS A 16 26.75 -10.78 -5.16
C CYS A 16 26.37 -10.27 -3.76
N GLY A 17 25.66 -9.15 -3.71
CA GLY A 17 24.97 -8.72 -2.49
C GLY A 17 23.75 -9.62 -2.31
N ASP A 18 23.78 -10.50 -1.31
CA ASP A 18 22.61 -11.25 -0.88
C ASP A 18 21.51 -10.26 -0.46
N GLY A 19 20.48 -10.14 -1.30
CA GLY A 19 19.39 -9.17 -1.22
C GLY A 19 18.38 -9.42 -0.10
N SER A 20 18.80 -9.86 1.10
CA SER A 20 17.92 -9.96 2.27
C SER A 20 17.97 -8.64 3.05
N SER A 21 17.29 -7.62 2.52
CA SER A 21 17.04 -6.37 3.23
C SER A 21 16.11 -6.64 4.43
N THR A 22 16.69 -6.83 5.62
CA THR A 22 15.94 -6.85 6.88
C THR A 22 15.44 -5.44 7.17
N THR A 23 14.12 -5.25 7.32
CA THR A 23 13.53 -3.95 7.65
C THR A 23 13.40 -3.79 9.17
N ALA A 24 13.01 -2.58 9.62
CA ALA A 24 12.85 -2.28 11.04
C ALA A 24 11.88 -3.29 11.71
N GLY A 25 12.24 -3.80 12.90
CA GLY A 25 11.39 -4.69 13.69
C GLY A 25 11.49 -6.18 13.37
N GLY A 26 12.57 -6.63 12.71
CA GLY A 26 12.84 -8.05 12.49
C GLY A 26 12.07 -8.69 11.33
N TRP A 27 11.47 -7.86 10.47
CA TRP A 27 10.77 -8.30 9.28
C TRP A 27 11.74 -8.59 8.14
N LYS A 28 11.46 -9.67 7.40
CA LYS A 28 12.21 -10.09 6.22
C LYS A 28 11.25 -10.34 5.07
N GLN A 29 11.61 -9.87 3.88
CA GLN A 29 10.85 -10.18 2.67
C GLN A 29 10.76 -11.70 2.49
N ALA A 30 9.55 -12.17 2.27
CA ALA A 30 9.26 -13.59 2.11
C ALA A 30 9.68 -14.07 0.71
N ASP A 31 10.29 -15.25 0.66
CA ASP A 31 10.38 -16.03 -0.58
C ASP A 31 9.07 -16.84 -0.69
N GLU A 32 8.16 -16.38 -1.55
CA GLU A 32 6.83 -16.98 -1.68
C GLU A 32 6.87 -18.47 -2.08
N SER A 33 7.94 -18.90 -2.77
CA SER A 33 8.13 -20.30 -3.15
C SER A 33 8.48 -21.21 -1.96
N LYS A 34 8.94 -20.61 -0.85
CA LYS A 34 9.41 -21.31 0.35
C LYS A 34 8.53 -21.12 1.57
N LEU A 35 7.33 -20.54 1.41
CA LEU A 35 6.41 -20.36 2.54
C LEU A 35 6.01 -21.70 3.16
N THR A 36 6.03 -21.76 4.49
CA THR A 36 5.43 -22.86 5.24
C THR A 36 3.90 -22.89 5.06
N ALA A 37 3.25 -23.97 5.47
CA ALA A 37 1.79 -24.04 5.42
C ALA A 37 1.13 -22.92 6.25
N ALA A 38 1.66 -22.62 7.44
CA ALA A 38 1.19 -21.53 8.29
C ALA A 38 1.35 -20.16 7.61
N GLN A 39 2.49 -19.90 6.96
CA GLN A 39 2.72 -18.63 6.26
C GLN A 39 1.86 -18.48 5.00
N LYS A 40 1.57 -19.57 4.29
CA LYS A 40 0.61 -19.56 3.18
C LYS A 40 -0.79 -19.20 3.67
N LEU A 41 -1.22 -19.78 4.79
CA LEU A 41 -2.49 -19.43 5.42
C LEU A 41 -2.53 -17.95 5.84
N GLN A 42 -1.48 -17.44 6.48
CA GLN A 42 -1.39 -16.03 6.86
C GLN A 42 -1.42 -15.10 5.64
N ARG A 43 -0.75 -15.46 4.53
CA ARG A 43 -0.82 -14.72 3.27
C ARG A 43 -2.25 -14.67 2.75
N ASP A 44 -2.94 -15.81 2.73
CA ASP A 44 -4.30 -15.90 2.20
C ASP A 44 -5.27 -15.08 3.07
N ILE A 45 -5.15 -15.16 4.41
CA ILE A 45 -5.88 -14.30 5.35
C ILE A 45 -5.63 -12.82 5.06
N ALA A 46 -4.37 -12.43 4.84
CA ALA A 46 -4.03 -11.03 4.57
C ALA A 46 -4.65 -10.51 3.26
N VAL A 47 -4.65 -11.34 2.22
CA VAL A 47 -5.27 -11.01 0.92
C VAL A 47 -6.79 -10.93 1.05
N ASP A 48 -7.41 -11.90 1.73
CA ASP A 48 -8.87 -11.92 1.93
C ASP A 48 -9.36 -10.71 2.74
N ALA A 49 -8.63 -10.34 3.80
CA ALA A 49 -8.92 -9.15 4.59
C ALA A 49 -8.81 -7.86 3.76
N GLN A 50 -7.80 -7.76 2.89
CA GLN A 50 -7.66 -6.63 1.97
C GLN A 50 -8.83 -6.57 0.98
N ILE A 51 -9.24 -7.71 0.40
CA ILE A 51 -10.37 -7.79 -0.52
C ILE A 51 -11.66 -7.38 0.19
N ALA A 52 -11.89 -7.87 1.41
CA ALA A 52 -13.05 -7.53 2.23
C ALA A 52 -13.11 -6.02 2.52
N MET A 53 -12.02 -5.43 3.01
CA MET A 53 -11.93 -3.99 3.28
C MET A 53 -12.15 -3.17 2.01
N GLY A 54 -11.48 -3.54 0.91
CA GLY A 54 -11.59 -2.85 -0.37
C GLY A 54 -13.01 -2.88 -0.93
N LYS A 55 -13.67 -4.04 -0.89
CA LYS A 55 -15.06 -4.21 -1.35
C LYS A 55 -16.03 -3.36 -0.55
N GLN A 56 -15.93 -3.36 0.78
CA GLN A 56 -16.79 -2.54 1.64
C GLN A 56 -16.60 -1.04 1.38
N LEU A 57 -15.34 -0.60 1.27
CA LEU A 57 -15.03 0.79 0.97
C LEU A 57 -15.57 1.21 -0.39
N MET A 58 -15.33 0.41 -1.44
CA MET A 58 -15.82 0.73 -2.78
C MET A 58 -17.34 0.72 -2.84
N LYS A 59 -18.02 -0.17 -2.11
CA LYS A 59 -19.48 -0.14 -1.98
C LYS A 59 -19.94 1.19 -1.39
N LYS A 60 -19.36 1.63 -0.27
CA LYS A 60 -19.73 2.89 0.39
C LYS A 60 -19.45 4.10 -0.51
N LEU A 61 -18.29 4.13 -1.17
CA LEU A 61 -17.92 5.20 -2.11
C LEU A 61 -18.93 5.30 -3.27
N ASN A 62 -19.25 4.19 -3.92
CA ASN A 62 -20.22 4.18 -5.02
C ASN A 62 -21.60 4.64 -4.56
N THR A 63 -22.09 4.14 -3.42
CA THR A 63 -23.39 4.51 -2.88
C THR A 63 -23.46 6.00 -2.52
N THR A 64 -22.48 6.52 -1.77
CA THR A 64 -22.46 7.94 -1.39
C THR A 64 -22.29 8.84 -2.60
N LEU A 65 -21.43 8.49 -3.56
CA LEU A 65 -21.26 9.27 -4.78
C LEU A 65 -22.57 9.37 -5.58
N ALA A 66 -23.28 8.24 -5.73
CA ALA A 66 -24.53 8.21 -6.47
C ALA A 66 -25.69 8.94 -5.78
N THR A 67 -25.72 8.96 -4.44
CA THR A 67 -26.86 9.49 -3.66
C THR A 67 -26.66 10.90 -3.11
N GLN A 68 -25.41 11.28 -2.81
CA GLN A 68 -25.06 12.51 -2.10
C GLN A 68 -23.96 13.32 -2.81
N GLY A 69 -23.37 12.77 -3.87
CA GLY A 69 -22.38 13.45 -4.70
C GLY A 69 -20.94 13.39 -4.19
N PRO A 70 -20.00 13.94 -4.97
CA PRO A 70 -18.56 13.74 -4.75
C PRO A 70 -18.01 14.48 -3.53
N ALA A 71 -18.58 15.63 -3.15
CA ALA A 71 -18.15 16.36 -1.95
C ALA A 71 -18.46 15.57 -0.67
N GLU A 72 -19.65 14.98 -0.56
CA GLU A 72 -20.02 14.16 0.60
C GLU A 72 -19.23 12.85 0.66
N THR A 73 -18.79 12.33 -0.49
CA THR A 73 -17.94 11.14 -0.57
C THR A 73 -16.60 11.31 0.16
N ILE A 74 -16.16 12.55 0.42
CA ILE A 74 -14.96 12.84 1.22
C ILE A 74 -15.14 12.35 2.69
N ASN A 75 -16.36 12.38 3.22
CA ASN A 75 -16.66 11.85 4.56
C ASN A 75 -16.50 10.33 4.63
N VAL A 76 -16.72 9.61 3.52
CA VAL A 76 -16.43 8.16 3.45
C VAL A 76 -14.95 7.88 3.71
N CYS A 77 -14.06 8.70 3.16
CA CYS A 77 -12.63 8.53 3.41
C CYS A 77 -12.24 8.92 4.85
N LYS A 78 -12.97 9.86 5.46
CA LYS A 78 -12.64 10.43 6.77
C LYS A 78 -13.13 9.58 7.93
N LEU A 79 -14.37 9.12 7.85
CA LEU A 79 -15.11 8.49 8.93
C LEU A 79 -15.26 6.99 8.67
N GLU A 80 -15.83 6.63 7.52
CA GLU A 80 -16.21 5.25 7.23
C GLU A 80 -14.99 4.36 6.94
N ALA A 81 -13.94 4.89 6.31
CA ALA A 81 -12.78 4.07 5.97
C ALA A 81 -11.99 3.57 7.20
N PRO A 82 -11.74 4.40 8.24
CA PRO A 82 -11.27 3.91 9.53
C PRO A 82 -12.21 2.86 10.17
N ASP A 83 -13.53 3.09 10.16
CA ASP A 83 -14.50 2.17 10.76
C ASP A 83 -14.53 0.81 10.05
N ILE A 84 -14.47 0.81 8.71
CA ILE A 84 -14.38 -0.41 7.90
C ILE A 84 -13.07 -1.15 8.22
N ALA A 85 -11.94 -0.44 8.32
CA ALA A 85 -10.66 -1.05 8.68
C ALA A 85 -10.75 -1.71 10.08
N GLN A 86 -11.35 -1.03 11.04
CA GLN A 86 -11.55 -1.53 12.40
C GLN A 86 -12.47 -2.74 12.44
N GLY A 87 -13.55 -2.74 11.65
CA GLY A 87 -14.48 -3.86 11.55
C GLY A 87 -13.81 -5.12 10.98
N VAL A 88 -13.02 -4.97 9.91
CA VAL A 88 -12.23 -6.09 9.34
C VAL A 88 -11.17 -6.56 10.33
N SER A 89 -10.47 -5.62 10.99
CA SER A 89 -9.47 -5.94 12.01
C SER A 89 -10.02 -6.81 13.14
N ILE A 90 -11.20 -6.47 13.66
CA ILE A 90 -11.87 -7.25 14.72
C ILE A 90 -12.32 -8.62 14.19
N THR A 91 -12.96 -8.65 13.02
CA THR A 91 -13.54 -9.88 12.46
C THR A 91 -12.46 -10.92 12.16
N GLU A 92 -11.34 -10.47 11.59
CA GLU A 92 -10.25 -11.33 11.14
C GLU A 92 -9.11 -11.44 12.18
N SER A 93 -9.25 -10.79 13.34
CA SER A 93 -8.24 -10.76 14.42
C SER A 93 -6.83 -10.40 13.93
N LEU A 94 -6.72 -9.34 13.12
CA LEU A 94 -5.48 -8.87 12.51
C LEU A 94 -5.41 -7.34 12.50
N ALA A 95 -4.26 -6.75 12.16
CA ALA A 95 -4.16 -5.31 11.93
C ALA A 95 -4.20 -5.00 10.43
N ILE A 96 -5.00 -4.01 10.02
CA ILE A 96 -5.15 -3.62 8.62
C ILE A 96 -5.36 -2.11 8.50
N GLY A 97 -4.83 -1.52 7.44
CA GLY A 97 -5.08 -0.13 7.10
C GLY A 97 -4.66 0.21 5.68
N ARG A 98 -4.65 1.51 5.38
CA ARG A 98 -4.18 2.06 4.10
C ARG A 98 -3.09 3.07 4.31
N THR A 99 -2.16 3.16 3.38
CA THR A 99 -1.09 4.16 3.37
C THR A 99 -0.77 4.62 1.94
N SER A 100 0.09 5.63 1.79
CA SER A 100 0.52 6.17 0.51
C SER A 100 1.79 7.02 0.65
N PHE A 101 2.49 7.20 -0.47
CA PHE A 101 3.56 8.20 -0.59
C PHE A 101 3.01 9.64 -0.74
N LYS A 102 1.70 9.80 -1.00
CA LYS A 102 0.95 11.08 -1.03
C LYS A 102 -0.28 10.95 -0.14
N LEU A 103 -0.12 11.29 1.14
CA LEU A 103 -1.16 11.11 2.16
C LEU A 103 -2.26 12.18 2.07
N ARG A 104 -3.51 11.75 2.24
CA ARG A 104 -4.66 12.66 2.49
C ARG A 104 -4.80 12.96 3.97
N ASN A 105 -4.77 11.90 4.76
CA ASN A 105 -4.76 11.96 6.21
C ASN A 105 -3.34 11.58 6.69
N PRO A 106 -2.62 12.46 7.41
CA PRO A 106 -1.31 12.13 7.99
C PRO A 106 -1.34 10.91 8.92
N ALA A 107 -2.48 10.59 9.55
CA ALA A 107 -2.64 9.40 10.38
C ALA A 107 -2.52 8.08 9.60
N ASN A 108 -2.59 8.12 8.26
CA ASN A 108 -2.35 6.96 7.39
C ASN A 108 -0.86 6.77 7.07
N ALA A 109 0.04 7.29 7.91
CA ALA A 109 1.46 7.02 7.81
C ALA A 109 1.72 5.50 7.76
N PRO A 110 2.68 5.04 6.94
CA PRO A 110 2.94 3.62 6.82
C PRO A 110 3.43 3.04 8.16
N PRO A 111 3.11 1.77 8.47
CA PRO A 111 3.78 1.10 9.57
C PRO A 111 5.30 1.07 9.34
N PRO A 112 6.13 1.03 10.39
CA PRO A 112 7.59 1.16 10.25
C PRO A 112 8.21 0.17 9.25
N TRP A 113 7.75 -1.07 9.22
CA TRP A 113 8.24 -2.10 8.28
C TRP A 113 7.92 -1.79 6.82
N ALA A 114 6.82 -1.07 6.54
CA ALA A 114 6.36 -0.74 5.19
C ALA A 114 7.01 0.54 4.63
N SER A 115 7.62 1.36 5.48
CA SER A 115 8.08 2.71 5.12
C SER A 115 9.07 2.72 3.96
N ALA A 116 10.00 1.76 3.90
CA ALA A 116 10.98 1.65 2.81
C ALA A 116 10.29 1.30 1.47
N TYR A 117 9.36 0.36 1.49
CA TYR A 117 8.60 -0.07 0.31
C TYR A 117 7.70 1.05 -0.23
N VAL A 118 7.06 1.81 0.66
CA VAL A 118 6.27 2.99 0.30
C VAL A 118 7.14 4.07 -0.34
N LYS A 119 8.33 4.33 0.21
CA LYS A 119 9.30 5.27 -0.37
C LYS A 119 9.78 4.82 -1.76
N GLN A 120 10.02 3.53 -1.92
CA GLN A 120 10.41 2.91 -3.21
C GLN A 120 9.26 2.81 -4.21
N ARG A 121 8.02 3.01 -3.75
CA ARG A 121 6.79 2.91 -4.54
C ARG A 121 6.65 1.54 -5.21
N VAL A 122 6.83 0.47 -4.44
CA VAL A 122 6.67 -0.89 -4.97
C VAL A 122 5.28 -1.09 -5.56
N GLU A 123 5.24 -1.57 -6.80
CA GLU A 123 3.98 -1.74 -7.54
C GLU A 123 3.47 -3.18 -7.53
N GLN A 124 4.22 -4.10 -6.91
CA GLN A 124 3.86 -5.50 -6.75
C GLN A 124 3.49 -5.79 -5.29
N PRO A 125 2.60 -6.78 -5.04
CA PRO A 125 2.39 -7.32 -3.70
C PRO A 125 3.72 -7.65 -3.03
N THR A 126 3.89 -7.20 -1.79
CA THR A 126 5.10 -7.48 -1.00
C THR A 126 4.68 -8.19 0.27
N PHE A 127 5.28 -9.34 0.51
CA PHE A 127 5.01 -10.16 1.69
C PHE A 127 6.25 -10.26 2.56
N LEU A 128 6.06 -10.21 3.88
CA LEU A 128 7.13 -10.30 4.86
C LEU A 128 6.78 -11.30 5.95
N THR A 129 7.81 -11.95 6.47
CA THR A 129 7.74 -12.82 7.64
C THR A 129 8.55 -12.20 8.77
N ASN A 130 8.14 -12.46 9.99
CA ASN A 130 8.86 -12.04 11.19
C ASN A 130 9.32 -13.27 11.98
N HIS A 131 10.42 -13.13 12.72
CA HIS A 131 10.97 -14.19 13.58
C HIS A 131 10.02 -14.58 14.72
N ASP A 132 9.10 -13.70 15.11
CA ASP A 132 8.04 -13.96 16.09
C ASP A 132 6.83 -14.71 15.50
N GLY A 133 6.89 -15.14 14.25
CA GLY A 133 5.83 -15.88 13.57
C GLY A 133 4.77 -15.01 12.92
N ARG A 134 4.81 -13.68 13.04
CA ARG A 134 3.90 -12.79 12.33
C ARG A 134 4.18 -12.73 10.83
N PHE A 135 3.15 -12.33 10.10
CA PHE A 135 3.18 -12.14 8.65
C PHE A 135 2.67 -10.75 8.29
N ALA A 136 3.25 -10.12 7.27
CA ALA A 136 2.80 -8.82 6.79
C ALA A 136 2.63 -8.82 5.27
N ALA A 137 1.63 -8.07 4.80
CA ALA A 137 1.37 -7.87 3.39
C ALA A 137 1.25 -6.37 3.10
N LEU A 138 1.89 -5.91 2.02
CA LEU A 138 1.72 -4.58 1.45
C LEU A 138 1.17 -4.76 0.02
N LEU A 139 -0.06 -4.29 -0.18
CA LEU A 139 -0.86 -4.60 -1.37
C LEU A 139 -1.21 -3.32 -2.13
N PRO A 140 -0.67 -3.11 -3.34
CA PRO A 140 -0.82 -1.86 -4.11
C PRO A 140 -2.28 -1.52 -4.46
N ILE A 141 -2.59 -0.22 -4.48
CA ILE A 141 -3.89 0.34 -4.88
C ILE A 141 -3.67 1.14 -6.17
N ARG A 142 -4.28 0.70 -7.27
CA ARG A 142 -4.31 1.43 -8.56
C ARG A 142 -5.53 2.32 -8.64
N MET A 143 -5.40 3.48 -9.27
CA MET A 143 -6.53 4.39 -9.47
C MET A 143 -7.51 3.89 -10.52
N GLN A 144 -8.78 3.87 -10.17
CA GLN A 144 -9.89 3.67 -11.10
C GLN A 144 -10.57 5.01 -11.43
N ALA A 145 -11.41 5.03 -12.47
CA ALA A 145 -12.06 6.25 -12.94
C ALA A 145 -12.84 6.98 -11.81
N ILE A 146 -13.55 6.25 -10.96
CA ILE A 146 -14.28 6.83 -9.82
C ILE A 146 -13.36 7.54 -8.81
N CYS A 147 -12.14 7.06 -8.65
CA CYS A 147 -11.17 7.64 -7.70
C CYS A 147 -10.76 9.05 -8.11
N LEU A 148 -10.77 9.34 -9.41
CA LEU A 148 -10.33 10.62 -9.98
C LEU A 148 -11.28 11.78 -9.64
N ASN A 149 -12.51 11.50 -9.20
CA ASN A 149 -13.43 12.52 -8.69
C ASN A 149 -12.87 13.30 -7.49
N CYS A 150 -11.92 12.72 -6.75
CA CYS A 150 -11.32 13.34 -5.55
C CYS A 150 -9.78 13.26 -5.53
N HIS A 151 -9.18 12.41 -6.35
CA HIS A 151 -7.74 12.20 -6.44
C HIS A 151 -7.13 12.66 -7.77
N GLY A 152 -7.98 13.07 -8.73
CA GLY A 152 -7.56 13.50 -10.05
C GLY A 152 -6.78 14.81 -10.06
N ASP A 153 -6.55 15.32 -11.27
CA ASP A 153 -5.98 16.64 -11.54
C ASP A 153 -6.66 17.72 -10.70
N ARG A 154 -5.87 18.47 -9.91
CA ARG A 154 -6.37 19.41 -8.91
C ARG A 154 -7.19 20.54 -9.54
N ASP A 155 -6.80 20.98 -10.73
CA ASP A 155 -7.45 22.08 -11.43
C ASP A 155 -8.77 21.66 -12.09
N LYS A 156 -9.03 20.34 -12.16
CA LYS A 156 -10.25 19.76 -12.74
C LYS A 156 -11.22 19.23 -11.69
N LEU A 157 -10.85 19.26 -10.41
CA LEU A 157 -11.76 18.87 -9.34
C LEU A 157 -12.93 19.86 -9.26
N ALA A 158 -14.14 19.32 -9.02
CA ALA A 158 -15.32 20.16 -8.86
C ALA A 158 -15.11 21.14 -7.67
N PRO A 159 -15.59 22.40 -7.76
CA PRO A 159 -15.33 23.41 -6.73
C PRO A 159 -15.75 22.99 -5.31
N ASN A 160 -16.86 22.26 -5.18
CA ASN A 160 -17.35 21.73 -3.91
C ASN A 160 -16.44 20.63 -3.33
N VAL A 161 -15.82 19.80 -4.17
CA VAL A 161 -14.82 18.81 -3.76
C VAL A 161 -13.58 19.51 -3.25
N THR A 162 -13.07 20.51 -3.98
CA THR A 162 -11.90 21.28 -3.58
C THR A 162 -12.11 21.99 -2.23
N ALA A 163 -13.28 22.61 -2.03
CA ALA A 163 -13.64 23.25 -0.77
C ALA A 163 -13.73 22.26 0.40
N ALA A 164 -14.38 21.11 0.19
CA ALA A 164 -14.50 20.08 1.20
C ALA A 164 -13.13 19.44 1.55
N LEU A 165 -12.24 19.22 0.58
CA LEU A 165 -10.87 18.77 0.83
C LEU A 165 -10.08 19.78 1.65
N ALA A 166 -10.14 21.07 1.30
CA ALA A 166 -9.42 22.12 2.03
C ALA A 166 -9.91 22.24 3.49
N SER A 167 -11.22 22.11 3.72
CA SER A 167 -11.81 22.16 5.06
C SER A 167 -11.48 20.93 5.89
N GLN A 168 -11.64 19.73 5.32
CA GLN A 168 -11.54 18.49 6.08
C GLN A 168 -10.12 17.93 6.19
N TYR A 169 -9.25 18.27 5.23
CA TYR A 169 -7.87 17.80 5.13
C TYR A 169 -6.91 18.95 4.74
N PRO A 170 -6.60 19.87 5.68
CA PRO A 170 -5.71 21.01 5.39
C PRO A 170 -4.29 20.62 4.94
N GLN A 171 -3.87 19.38 5.23
CA GLN A 171 -2.57 18.82 4.87
C GLN A 171 -2.66 17.80 3.71
N ASP A 172 -3.76 17.81 2.95
CA ASP A 172 -3.98 16.86 1.85
C ASP A 172 -2.92 17.00 0.75
N GLN A 173 -2.30 15.87 0.40
CA GLN A 173 -1.37 15.75 -0.72
C GLN A 173 -1.90 14.81 -1.81
N ALA A 174 -3.07 14.19 -1.62
CA ALA A 174 -3.54 13.08 -2.43
C ALA A 174 -4.32 13.52 -3.68
N THR A 175 -3.89 14.57 -4.39
CA THR A 175 -4.45 14.98 -5.70
C THR A 175 -3.40 14.90 -6.81
N GLY A 176 -3.83 15.01 -8.06
CA GLY A 176 -2.95 14.98 -9.23
C GLY A 176 -2.57 13.56 -9.67
N PHE A 177 -3.45 12.59 -9.45
CA PHE A 177 -3.32 11.24 -10.00
C PHE A 177 -4.05 11.11 -11.34
N ALA A 178 -3.57 10.22 -12.18
CA ALA A 178 -4.21 9.74 -13.40
C ALA A 178 -4.84 8.34 -13.20
N LEU A 179 -5.54 7.86 -14.22
CA LEU A 179 -6.05 6.49 -14.25
C LEU A 179 -4.87 5.50 -14.19
N ASP A 180 -5.02 4.42 -13.43
CA ASP A 180 -4.02 3.36 -13.22
C ASP A 180 -2.73 3.77 -12.47
N ASP A 181 -2.64 5.04 -12.05
CA ASP A 181 -1.56 5.46 -11.15
C ASP A 181 -1.58 4.65 -9.85
N LEU A 182 -0.39 4.35 -9.34
CA LEU A 182 -0.21 3.85 -7.98
C LEU A 182 -0.66 4.94 -6.98
N ARG A 183 -1.74 4.67 -6.26
CA ARG A 183 -2.28 5.57 -5.23
C ARG A 183 -1.64 5.36 -3.88
N GLY A 184 -1.24 4.14 -3.56
CA GLY A 184 -0.89 3.74 -2.21
C GLY A 184 -1.03 2.23 -2.04
N TRP A 185 -1.19 1.79 -0.80
CA TRP A 185 -1.27 0.38 -0.45
C TRP A 185 -2.28 0.14 0.65
N PHE A 186 -2.86 -1.04 0.68
CA PHE A 186 -3.30 -1.65 1.91
C PHE A 186 -2.07 -2.26 2.60
N TRP A 187 -2.02 -2.14 3.93
CA TRP A 187 -1.06 -2.88 4.74
C TRP A 187 -1.84 -3.79 5.68
N VAL A 188 -1.34 -5.00 5.90
CA VAL A 188 -1.95 -6.01 6.78
C VAL A 188 -0.85 -6.66 7.61
N GLU A 189 -1.08 -6.85 8.90
CA GLU A 189 -0.27 -7.69 9.79
C GLU A 189 -1.14 -8.79 10.39
N VAL A 190 -0.80 -10.04 10.10
CA VAL A 190 -1.47 -11.23 10.62
C VAL A 190 -0.65 -11.78 11.78
N PRO A 191 -1.27 -12.07 12.94
CA PRO A 191 -0.58 -12.67 14.08
C PRO A 191 -0.04 -14.06 13.74
N ALA A 192 0.89 -14.56 14.58
CA ALA A 192 1.36 -15.94 14.49
C ALA A 192 0.18 -16.92 14.58
N GLN A 193 0.25 -18.00 13.78
CA GLN A 193 -0.73 -19.10 13.73
C GLN A 193 -0.15 -20.35 14.37
#